data_AF-A0A9P8UDQ1-F1
#
_entry.id   AF-A0A9P8UDQ1-F1
#
_cell.length_a   1.000
_cell.length_b   1.000
_cell.length_c   1.000
_cell.angle_alpha   90.00
_cell.angle_beta   90.00
_cell.angle_gamma   90.00
#
_symmetry.space_group_name_H-M   'P 1'
#
loop_
_entity.id
_entity.type
_entity.pdbx_description
1 polymer ?
#
loop_
_entity_poly.entity_id
_entity_poly.type
_entity_poly.pdbx_seq_one_letter_code
_entity_poly.pdbx_strand_id
1 'polypeptide(L)' 'MDLSTIEERLDSDLYAAPKDLVADLKLIFSNCRQYNDATTVYTKCAVRLEKFMWSLIKEIPE' A
#
# COMPACT_ATOMS: atom_id res chain seq x y z
N MET A 1 -4.13 -8.53 -3.76
CA MET A 1 -3.43 -7.83 -2.67
C MET A 1 -4.40 -6.83 -2.10
N ASP A 2 -4.52 -6.83 -0.78
CA ASP A 2 -5.44 -6.05 0.03
C ASP A 2 -4.84 -5.94 1.44
N LEU A 3 -5.34 -5.03 2.27
CA LEU A 3 -4.71 -4.73 3.55
C LEU A 3 -4.80 -5.89 4.54
N SER A 4 -5.87 -6.68 4.54
CA SER A 4 -6.00 -7.90 5.36
C SER A 4 -4.92 -8.92 5.01
N THR A 5 -4.70 -9.17 3.71
CA THR A 5 -3.63 -10.07 3.26
C THR A 5 -2.24 -9.55 3.67
N ILE A 6 -2.01 -8.23 3.61
CA ILE A 6 -0.73 -7.63 4.05
C ILE A 6 -0.54 -7.80 5.56
N GLU A 7 -1.59 -7.59 6.35
CA GLU A 7 -1.58 -7.78 7.80
C GLU A 7 -1.23 -9.23 8.16
N GLU A 8 -1.91 -10.21 7.57
CA GLU A 8 -1.61 -11.63 7.77
C GLU A 8 -0.16 -12.00 7.40
N ARG A 9 0.36 -11.44 6.30
CA ARG A 9 1.74 -11.67 5.86
C ARG A 9 2.76 -11.03 6.80
N LEU A 10 2.45 -9.86 7.36
CA LEU A 10 3.29 -9.18 8.33
C LEU A 10 3.34 -9.97 9.65
N ASP A 11 2.19 -10.38 10.16
CA ASP A 11 2.08 -11.17 11.40
C ASP A 11 2.73 -12.55 11.29
N SER A 12 2.84 -13.07 10.07
CA SER A 12 3.49 -14.35 9.77
C SER A 12 4.98 -14.23 9.42
N ASP A 13 5.61 -13.07 9.67
CA ASP A 13 7.03 -12.79 9.37
C ASP A 13 7.42 -13.06 7.89
N LEU A 14 6.49 -12.88 6.95
CA LEU A 14 6.72 -13.18 5.52
C LEU A 14 7.40 -12.05 4.73
N TYR A 15 7.69 -10.92 5.38
CA TYR A 15 8.42 -9.81 4.79
C TYR A 15 9.87 -9.80 5.28
N ALA A 16 10.82 -10.09 4.39
CA ALA A 16 12.24 -10.12 4.73
C ALA A 16 12.82 -8.72 4.93
N ALA A 17 12.22 -7.70 4.32
CA ALA A 17 12.61 -6.30 4.48
C ALA A 17 11.40 -5.36 4.35
N PRO A 18 11.45 -4.14 4.93
CA PRO A 18 10.38 -3.15 4.82
C PRO A 18 9.99 -2.82 3.37
N LYS A 19 10.94 -2.88 2.43
CA LYS A 19 10.70 -2.66 1.00
C LYS A 19 9.71 -3.67 0.39
N ASP A 20 9.61 -4.89 0.94
CA ASP A 20 8.74 -5.95 0.45
C ASP A 20 7.28 -5.64 0.83
N LEU A 21 7.05 -5.15 2.04
CA LEU A 21 5.75 -4.63 2.48
C LEU A 21 5.32 -3.41 1.65
N VAL A 22 6.26 -2.50 1.37
CA VAL A 22 5.99 -1.32 0.51
C VAL A 22 5.64 -1.74 -0.92
N ALA A 23 6.22 -2.82 -1.44
CA ALA A 23 5.88 -3.35 -2.76
C ALA A 23 4.43 -3.85 -2.82
N ASP A 24 3.97 -4.58 -1.81
CA ASP A 24 2.58 -5.05 -1.72
C ASP A 24 1.59 -3.90 -1.56
N LEU A 25 1.90 -2.87 -0.75
CA LEU A 25 1.08 -1.66 -0.66
C LEU A 25 0.97 -0.95 -2.01
N LYS A 26 2.08 -0.80 -2.75
CA LYS A 26 2.08 -0.24 -4.11
C LYS A 26 1.27 -1.08 -5.08
N LEU A 27 1.25 -2.39 -4.91
CA LEU A 27 0.45 -3.29 -5.74
C LEU A 27 -1.06 -3.03 -5.54
N ILE A 28 -1.52 -2.75 -4.31
CA ILE A 28 -2.91 -2.34 -4.05
C ILE A 28 -3.26 -1.07 -4.85
N PHE A 29 -2.42 -0.03 -4.77
CA PHE A 29 -2.70 1.25 -5.43
C PHE A 29 -2.62 1.17 -6.95
N SER A 30 -1.64 0.44 -7.49
CA SER A 30 -1.48 0.23 -8.94
C SER A 30 -2.65 -0.56 -9.52
N ASN A 31 -3.06 -1.65 -8.88
CA ASN A 31 -4.26 -2.39 -9.29
C ASN A 31 -5.50 -1.50 -9.23
N CYS A 32 -5.68 -0.72 -8.17
CA CYS A 32 -6.81 0.20 -8.08
C CYS A 32 -6.85 1.17 -9.27
N ARG A 33 -5.73 1.81 -9.62
CA ARG A 33 -5.63 2.70 -10.79
C ARG A 33 -5.79 1.99 -12.13
N GLN A 34 -5.39 0.72 -12.23
CA GLN A 34 -5.49 -0.06 -13.46
C GLN A 34 -6.95 -0.45 -13.77
N TYR A 35 -7.73 -0.78 -12.74
CA TYR A 35 -9.09 -1.29 -12.92
C TYR A 35 -10.19 -0.24 -12.73
N ASN A 36 -9.87 0.97 -12.24
CA ASN A 36 -10.86 2.00 -11.94
C ASN A 36 -10.49 3.34 -12.58
N ASP A 37 -11.49 4.04 -13.11
CA ASP A 37 -11.32 5.42 -13.60
C ASP A 37 -10.82 6.36 -12.50
N ALA A 38 -10.03 7.37 -12.91
CA ALA A 38 -9.40 8.34 -12.01
C ALA A 38 -10.42 9.19 -11.21
N THR A 39 -11.65 9.31 -11.69
CA THR A 39 -12.71 10.11 -11.07
C THR A 39 -13.45 9.36 -9.96
N THR A 40 -13.31 8.03 -9.90
CA THR A 40 -14.00 7.16 -8.94
C THR A 40 -13.55 7.43 -7.50
N VAL A 41 -14.43 7.13 -6.54
CA VAL A 41 -14.08 7.20 -5.13
C VAL A 41 -12.94 6.24 -4.78
N TYR A 42 -12.86 5.09 -5.44
CA TYR A 42 -11.82 4.08 -5.23
C TYR A 42 -10.43 4.66 -5.53
N THR A 43 -10.24 5.23 -6.72
CA THR A 43 -8.96 5.80 -7.12
C THR A 43 -8.58 7.01 -6.25
N LYS A 44 -9.54 7.86 -5.88
CA LYS A 44 -9.30 8.99 -4.94
C LYS A 44 -8.84 8.51 -3.57
N CYS A 45 -9.46 7.46 -3.04
CA CYS A 45 -9.07 6.84 -1.77
C CYS A 45 -7.66 6.24 -1.85
N ALA A 46 -7.35 5.50 -2.92
CA ALA A 46 -6.03 4.92 -3.15
C ALA A 46 -4.92 6.00 -3.17
N VAL A 47 -5.14 7.11 -3.89
CA VAL A 47 -4.18 8.23 -3.94
C VAL A 47 -3.97 8.85 -2.55
N ARG A 48 -5.04 9.07 -1.78
CA ARG A 48 -4.93 9.63 -0.43
C ARG A 48 -4.18 8.68 0.51
N LEU A 49 -4.47 7.38 0.44
CA LEU A 49 -3.83 6.37 1.27
C LEU A 49 -2.35 6.21 0.90
N GLU A 50 -2.00 6.20 -0.39
CA GLU A 50 -0.60 6.16 -0.85
C GLU A 50 0.20 7.37 -0.35
N LYS A 51 -0.40 8.58 -0.39
CA LYS A 51 0.23 9.78 0.14
C LYS A 51 0.48 9.68 1.66
N PHE A 52 -0.49 9.14 2.40
CA PHE A 52 -0.36 8.92 3.85
C PHE A 52 0.71 7.88 4.19
N MET A 53 0.77 6.77 3.44
CA MET A 53 1.84 5.78 3.57
C MET A 53 3.22 6.44 3.44
N TRP A 54 3.42 7.30 2.43
CA TRP A 54 4.69 8.00 2.24
C TRP A 54 5.01 9.02 3.34
N SER A 55 4.02 9.65 3.99
CA SER A 55 4.32 10.50 5.15
C SER A 55 4.82 9.66 6.33
N LEU A 56 4.24 8.49 6.57
CA LEU A 56 4.69 7.59 7.63
C LEU A 56 6.11 7.07 7.37
N ILE A 57 6.41 6.62 6.15
CA ILE A 57 7.74 6.09 5.80
C ILE A 57 8.83 7.14 5.99
N LYS A 58 8.55 8.42 5.72
CA LYS A 58 9.51 9.51 5.91
C LYS A 58 9.84 9.78 7.38
N GLU A 59 8.98 9.37 8.30
CA GLU A 59 9.19 9.55 9.75
C GLU A 59 10.02 8.39 10.35
N ILE A 60 10.28 7.32 9.59
CA ILE A 60 11.09 6.19 10.04
C ILE A 60 12.59 6.59 9.95
N PRO A 61 13.34 6.56 11.07
CA PRO A 61 14.79 6.79 11.08
C PRO A 61 15.54 5.75 10.25
N GLU A 62 16.68 6.13 9.67
CA GLU A 62 17.60 5.21 8.96
C GLU A 62 18.20 4.13 9.86
#